data_AF-A0A2K8V7J2-F1
#
_entry.id   AF-A0A2K8V7J2-F1
#
_cell.length_a   1.000
_cell.length_b   1.000
_cell.length_c   1.000
_cell.angle_alpha   90.00
_cell.angle_beta   90.00
_cell.angle_gamma   90.00
#
_symmetry.space_group_name_H-M   'P 1'
#
loop_
_entity.id
_entity.type
_entity.pdbx_description
1 polymer ?
#
loop_
_entity_poly.entity_id
_entity_poly.type
_entity_poly.pdbx_seq_one_letter_code
_entity_poly.pdbx_strand_id
1 'polypeptide(L)'
;MNIFPLIKYSYLQRVRNYNFLITLCTSLAVAYTFVPAPDANYSTIRIADYVGDYNSAWFGYVTAIMSSLFLSLVGFYLINGGIKTDIQTKVGQIIATTKVTNTTYLFSKVISGFFILLTILGVVLIMSIALFHSYNENFPFEIFQFIKPYFLITIPTLFFIAVLAVVFEVFFRNYTILQNIGFFFLFSFLMLSSRTHQDHFSSDMLGTKIVMNKMENQVRELTQGDHIKQLSIGYVIGNKNAAKKFHFNGMEFPYSFVISRIFWIALGTLLVFLATGFFHRFSLKESSTQKAPKVATQTEITNKEIQISGLSKLTTNFSILPLLRTELLLLIRKGKKWLWFINGIGILLLALLPLEISHQFVLPILWFFQVSRISDLTTKEFTNKVHYFAFASFNPLHRLLISQLLASILLLLFLALPLLVRLILAANFIALSTVILGAIFIVFLAAAFGIVTKGKKLFEVVFFMITYTNINKIPFTDYFGALSQNNFLSVKLTICILMLGTMVYSIRNYQLKTS
;
A
#
# COMPACT_ATOMS: atom_id res chain seq x y z
N MET A 1 -13.42 -24.70 -22.20
CA MET A 1 -12.05 -24.69 -21.66
C MET A 1 -12.11 -24.32 -20.19
N ASN A 2 -11.56 -25.14 -19.30
CA ASN A 2 -11.81 -24.98 -17.86
C ASN A 2 -10.95 -23.85 -17.30
N ILE A 3 -11.58 -22.75 -16.88
CA ILE A 3 -10.94 -21.62 -16.17
C ILE A 3 -10.55 -21.99 -14.73
N PHE A 4 -11.20 -23.01 -14.17
CA PHE A 4 -11.07 -23.42 -12.77
C PHE A 4 -9.63 -23.77 -12.34
N PRO A 5 -8.82 -24.54 -13.11
CA PRO A 5 -7.43 -24.79 -12.74
C PRO A 5 -6.59 -23.52 -12.64
N LEU A 6 -6.76 -22.55 -13.55
CA LEU A 6 -6.02 -21.28 -13.50
C LEU A 6 -6.32 -20.51 -12.21
N ILE A 7 -7.60 -20.46 -11.83
CA ILE A 7 -8.04 -19.80 -10.59
C ILE A 7 -7.47 -20.53 -9.38
N LYS A 8 -7.67 -21.87 -9.30
CA LYS A 8 -7.22 -22.70 -8.18
C LYS A 8 -5.72 -22.57 -7.93
N TYR A 9 -4.90 -22.73 -8.96
CA TYR A 9 -3.45 -22.70 -8.79
C TYR A 9 -2.94 -21.27 -8.53
N SER A 10 -3.52 -20.24 -9.15
CA SER A 10 -3.18 -18.84 -8.83
C SER A 10 -3.52 -18.48 -7.39
N TYR A 11 -4.68 -18.94 -6.89
CA TYR A 11 -5.10 -18.76 -5.49
C TYR A 11 -4.16 -19.50 -4.52
N LEU A 12 -3.91 -20.80 -4.74
CA LEU A 12 -3.06 -21.61 -3.88
C LEU A 12 -1.61 -21.10 -3.83
N GLN A 13 -1.07 -20.61 -4.95
CA GLN A 13 0.27 -20.03 -5.01
C GLN A 13 0.42 -18.84 -4.03
N ARG A 14 -0.64 -18.06 -3.85
CA ARG A 14 -0.62 -16.88 -2.97
C ARG A 14 -0.93 -17.24 -1.52
N VAL A 15 -1.96 -18.05 -1.27
CA VAL A 15 -2.36 -18.43 0.10
C VAL A 15 -1.31 -19.28 0.81
N ARG A 16 -0.54 -20.09 0.07
CA ARG A 16 0.54 -20.91 0.65
C ARG A 16 1.85 -20.15 0.90
N ASN A 17 1.91 -18.87 0.58
CA ASN A 17 3.10 -18.05 0.82
C ASN A 17 3.09 -17.51 2.26
N TYR A 18 4.22 -17.57 2.96
CA TYR A 18 4.38 -16.97 4.31
C TYR A 18 3.96 -15.50 4.37
N ASN A 19 4.18 -14.74 3.27
CA ASN A 19 3.75 -13.34 3.20
C ASN A 19 2.22 -13.18 3.28
N PHE A 20 1.46 -14.16 2.80
CA PHE A 20 0.00 -14.16 2.94
C PHE A 20 -0.41 -14.41 4.40
N LEU A 21 0.25 -15.34 5.09
CA LEU A 21 -0.01 -15.58 6.53
C LEU A 21 0.23 -14.32 7.37
N ILE A 22 1.35 -13.62 7.14
CA ILE A 22 1.65 -12.34 7.81
C ILE A 22 0.55 -11.31 7.52
N THR A 23 0.10 -11.22 6.27
CA THR A 23 -0.99 -10.31 5.86
C THR A 23 -2.30 -10.68 6.56
N LEU A 24 -2.61 -11.96 6.70
CA LEU A 24 -3.81 -12.44 7.36
C LEU A 24 -3.79 -12.08 8.85
N CYS A 25 -2.69 -12.35 9.56
CA CYS A 25 -2.53 -11.98 10.97
C CYS A 25 -2.61 -10.46 11.18
N THR A 26 -1.97 -9.68 10.30
CA THR A 26 -2.04 -8.22 10.34
C THR A 26 -3.47 -7.72 10.11
N SER A 27 -4.19 -8.31 9.16
CA SER A 27 -5.59 -7.97 8.87
C SER A 27 -6.50 -8.31 10.04
N LEU A 28 -6.26 -9.44 10.73
CA LEU A 28 -6.97 -9.81 11.95
C LEU A 28 -6.72 -8.80 13.08
N ALA A 29 -5.46 -8.40 13.28
CA ALA A 29 -5.09 -7.39 14.29
C ALA A 29 -5.75 -6.03 14.01
N VAL A 30 -5.83 -5.63 12.74
CA VAL A 30 -6.56 -4.40 12.35
C VAL A 30 -8.07 -4.58 12.56
N ALA A 31 -8.64 -5.71 12.14
CA ALA A 31 -10.06 -5.99 12.32
C ALA A 31 -10.51 -6.01 13.79
N TYR A 32 -9.64 -6.48 14.71
CA TYR A 32 -9.88 -6.41 16.15
C TYR A 32 -10.18 -4.98 16.62
N THR A 33 -9.60 -3.99 15.95
CA THR A 33 -9.75 -2.57 16.32
C THR A 33 -10.91 -1.87 15.60
N PHE A 34 -11.64 -2.55 14.69
CA PHE A 34 -12.77 -1.94 13.98
C PHE A 34 -13.94 -1.59 14.89
N VAL A 35 -14.18 -2.41 15.91
CA VAL A 35 -15.13 -2.12 16.98
C VAL A 35 -14.36 -2.07 18.29
N PRO A 36 -14.23 -0.89 18.92
CA PRO A 36 -13.51 -0.76 20.19
C PRO A 36 -14.20 -1.56 21.30
N ALA A 37 -13.43 -2.00 22.30
CA ALA A 37 -14.02 -2.49 23.54
C ALA A 37 -14.86 -1.39 24.24
N PRO A 38 -15.90 -1.74 25.02
CA PRO A 38 -16.78 -0.76 25.66
C PRO A 38 -16.03 0.29 26.50
N ASP A 39 -14.86 -0.05 27.04
CA ASP A 39 -13.97 0.76 27.88
C ASP A 39 -12.76 1.38 27.13
N ALA A 40 -12.57 1.09 25.83
CA ALA A 40 -11.40 1.58 25.07
C ALA A 40 -11.37 3.09 24.78
N ASN A 41 -10.21 3.74 24.88
CA ASN A 41 -10.05 5.21 24.74
C ASN A 41 -10.18 5.77 23.31
N TYR A 42 -10.80 5.02 22.40
CA TYR A 42 -11.00 5.43 21.01
C TYR A 42 -12.36 4.97 20.48
N SER A 43 -12.86 5.67 19.47
CA SER A 43 -14.04 5.27 18.67
C SER A 43 -13.68 5.23 17.19
N THR A 44 -14.26 4.31 16.42
CA THR A 44 -13.97 4.15 14.98
C THR A 44 -14.98 4.84 14.07
N ILE A 45 -16.25 4.89 14.49
CA ILE A 45 -17.29 5.71 13.87
C ILE A 45 -17.96 6.50 14.98
N ARG A 46 -17.89 7.83 14.88
CA ARG A 46 -18.50 8.74 15.84
C ARG A 46 -19.13 9.92 15.10
N ILE A 47 -20.37 10.23 15.48
CA ILE A 47 -21.20 11.26 14.86
C ILE A 47 -21.47 12.30 15.95
N ALA A 48 -20.77 13.44 15.89
CA ALA A 48 -20.71 14.38 17.01
C ALA A 48 -20.37 13.67 18.33
N ASP A 49 -21.28 13.66 19.29
CA ASP A 49 -21.13 12.98 20.58
C ASP A 49 -21.88 11.65 20.65
N TYR A 50 -22.22 11.04 19.52
CA TYR A 50 -22.99 9.80 19.49
C TYR A 50 -22.20 8.61 18.91
N VAL A 51 -22.36 7.45 19.55
CA VAL A 51 -21.88 6.14 19.12
C VAL A 51 -23.06 5.16 19.18
N GLY A 52 -23.14 4.19 18.27
CA GLY A 52 -24.24 3.23 18.30
C GLY A 52 -24.13 2.21 19.43
N ASP A 53 -25.28 1.73 19.90
CA ASP A 53 -25.36 0.57 20.79
C ASP A 53 -24.70 -0.65 20.16
N TYR A 54 -24.11 -1.50 20.99
CA TYR A 54 -23.39 -2.70 20.55
C TYR A 54 -24.36 -3.86 20.21
N ASN A 55 -25.28 -3.59 19.27
CA ASN A 55 -26.23 -4.54 18.71
C ASN A 55 -25.74 -5.12 17.36
N SER A 56 -26.51 -6.08 16.82
CA SER A 56 -26.13 -6.81 15.60
C SER A 56 -26.02 -5.91 14.36
N ALA A 57 -26.93 -4.95 14.21
CA ALA A 57 -26.88 -3.96 13.13
C ALA A 57 -25.64 -3.07 13.23
N TRP A 58 -25.34 -2.48 14.38
CA TRP A 58 -24.18 -1.61 14.56
C TRP A 58 -22.89 -2.35 14.19
N PHE A 59 -22.67 -3.54 14.76
CA PHE A 59 -21.51 -4.36 14.44
C PHE A 59 -21.43 -4.70 12.95
N GLY A 60 -22.52 -5.20 12.35
CA GLY A 60 -22.56 -5.59 10.94
C GLY A 60 -22.17 -4.43 10.02
N TYR A 61 -22.76 -3.25 10.23
CA TYR A 61 -22.54 -2.09 9.36
C TYR A 61 -21.16 -1.45 9.58
N VAL A 62 -20.74 -1.25 10.84
CA VAL A 62 -19.42 -0.68 11.17
C VAL A 62 -18.31 -1.55 10.60
N THR A 63 -18.37 -2.86 10.84
CA THR A 63 -17.32 -3.79 10.40
C THR A 63 -17.32 -3.99 8.89
N ALA A 64 -18.48 -3.98 8.22
CA ALA A 64 -18.55 -4.01 6.75
C ALA A 64 -17.96 -2.75 6.10
N ILE A 65 -18.24 -1.56 6.64
CA ILE A 65 -17.67 -0.29 6.17
C ILE A 65 -16.17 -0.27 6.38
N MET A 66 -15.71 -0.59 7.59
CA MET A 66 -14.28 -0.60 7.91
C MET A 66 -13.53 -1.64 7.06
N SER A 67 -14.13 -2.82 6.83
CA SER A 67 -13.59 -3.82 5.92
C SER A 67 -13.54 -3.32 4.48
N SER A 68 -14.58 -2.65 4.00
CA SER A 68 -14.61 -2.05 2.65
C SER A 68 -13.47 -1.04 2.48
N LEU A 69 -13.30 -0.13 3.43
CA LEU A 69 -12.23 0.88 3.41
C LEU A 69 -10.85 0.24 3.49
N PHE A 70 -10.61 -0.60 4.50
CA PHE A 70 -9.32 -1.23 4.76
C PHE A 70 -8.90 -2.18 3.62
N LEU A 71 -9.77 -3.09 3.20
CA LEU A 71 -9.44 -4.06 2.16
C LEU A 71 -9.43 -3.44 0.76
N SER A 72 -10.16 -2.36 0.51
CA SER A 72 -9.95 -1.60 -0.72
C SER A 72 -8.55 -0.98 -0.74
N LEU A 73 -8.14 -0.43 0.40
CA LEU A 73 -6.82 0.20 0.53
C LEU A 73 -5.68 -0.79 0.34
N VAL A 74 -5.69 -1.88 1.11
CA VAL A 74 -4.62 -2.87 1.17
C VAL A 74 -4.72 -3.88 0.05
N GLY A 75 -5.95 -4.25 -0.29
CA GLY A 75 -6.23 -5.36 -1.17
C GLY A 75 -5.66 -5.16 -2.57
N PHE A 76 -5.70 -3.93 -3.10
CA PHE A 76 -5.07 -3.60 -4.38
C PHE A 76 -3.58 -3.98 -4.38
N TYR A 77 -2.81 -3.51 -3.40
CA TYR A 77 -1.37 -3.76 -3.32
C TYR A 77 -1.04 -5.23 -3.10
N LEU A 78 -1.87 -5.92 -2.32
CA LEU A 78 -1.72 -7.33 -2.01
C LEU A 78 -1.91 -8.21 -3.25
N ILE A 79 -2.95 -7.94 -4.05
CA ILE A 79 -3.30 -8.77 -5.20
C ILE A 79 -2.64 -8.32 -6.50
N ASN A 80 -2.16 -7.07 -6.59
CA ASN A 80 -1.46 -6.54 -7.75
C ASN A 80 -0.09 -7.19 -7.94
N GLY A 81 0.30 -7.49 -9.18
CA GLY A 81 1.56 -8.13 -9.53
C GLY A 81 1.42 -9.61 -9.91
N GLY A 82 0.21 -10.08 -10.18
CA GLY A 82 -0.04 -11.48 -10.55
C GLY A 82 0.52 -11.83 -11.92
N ILE A 83 0.34 -10.94 -12.90
CA ILE A 83 0.86 -11.11 -14.26
C ILE A 83 2.39 -10.99 -14.26
N LYS A 84 2.93 -10.02 -13.50
CA LYS A 84 4.38 -9.82 -13.30
C LYS A 84 5.03 -11.04 -12.66
N THR A 85 4.35 -11.67 -11.69
CA THR A 85 4.83 -12.92 -11.09
C THR A 85 4.88 -14.03 -12.12
N ASP A 86 3.85 -14.19 -12.96
CA ASP A 86 3.84 -15.20 -14.03
C ASP A 86 4.98 -14.96 -15.05
N ILE A 87 5.33 -13.69 -15.33
CA ILE A 87 6.49 -13.34 -16.18
C ILE A 87 7.80 -13.74 -15.50
N GLN A 88 8.02 -13.31 -14.25
CA GLN A 88 9.27 -13.53 -13.52
C GLN A 88 9.57 -15.00 -13.25
N THR A 89 8.51 -15.79 -12.98
CA THR A 89 8.58 -17.24 -12.77
C THR A 89 8.60 -18.03 -14.06
N LYS A 90 8.45 -17.37 -15.22
CA LYS A 90 8.31 -17.97 -16.56
C LYS A 90 7.08 -18.85 -16.75
N VAL A 91 6.18 -18.95 -15.76
CA VAL A 91 4.89 -19.65 -15.87
C VAL A 91 4.04 -19.06 -17.00
N GLY A 92 4.14 -17.75 -17.24
CA GLY A 92 3.47 -17.08 -18.35
C GLY A 92 3.84 -17.67 -19.72
N GLN A 93 5.07 -18.16 -19.91
CA GLN A 93 5.51 -18.79 -21.16
C GLN A 93 4.81 -20.14 -21.37
N ILE A 94 4.62 -20.92 -20.31
CA ILE A 94 3.85 -22.17 -20.34
C ILE A 94 2.39 -21.85 -20.65
N ILE A 95 1.81 -20.84 -19.98
CA ILE A 95 0.44 -20.40 -20.26
C ILE A 95 0.33 -19.97 -21.72
N ALA A 96 1.33 -19.32 -22.31
CA ALA A 96 1.33 -18.85 -23.68
C ALA A 96 1.22 -19.95 -24.74
N THR A 97 1.72 -21.16 -24.46
CA THR A 97 1.66 -22.31 -25.37
C THR A 97 0.36 -23.12 -25.24
N THR A 98 -0.51 -22.77 -24.29
CA THR A 98 -1.83 -23.41 -24.14
C THR A 98 -2.91 -22.73 -24.99
N LYS A 99 -4.07 -23.39 -25.11
CA LYS A 99 -5.28 -22.85 -25.75
C LYS A 99 -5.95 -21.71 -24.96
N VAL A 100 -5.37 -21.25 -23.84
CA VAL A 100 -5.95 -20.20 -23.00
C VAL A 100 -6.00 -18.85 -23.71
N THR A 101 -7.19 -18.26 -23.82
CA THR A 101 -7.38 -16.93 -24.40
C THR A 101 -6.97 -15.84 -23.40
N ASN A 102 -6.63 -14.65 -23.92
CA ASN A 102 -6.29 -13.49 -23.08
C ASN A 102 -7.43 -13.13 -22.11
N THR A 103 -8.68 -13.17 -22.59
CA THR A 103 -9.88 -12.91 -21.77
C THR A 103 -9.95 -13.90 -20.61
N THR A 104 -9.88 -15.21 -20.88
CA THR A 104 -9.94 -16.24 -19.83
C THR A 104 -8.81 -16.10 -18.84
N TYR A 105 -7.59 -15.77 -19.30
CA TYR A 105 -6.45 -15.52 -18.43
C TYR A 105 -6.69 -14.31 -17.51
N LEU A 106 -7.08 -13.15 -18.04
CA LEU A 106 -7.31 -11.95 -17.22
C LEU A 106 -8.45 -12.13 -16.22
N PHE A 107 -9.57 -12.72 -16.65
CA PHE A 107 -10.68 -13.06 -15.74
C PHE A 107 -10.23 -14.02 -14.64
N SER A 108 -9.39 -15.02 -14.95
CA SER A 108 -8.86 -15.92 -13.93
C SER A 108 -8.02 -15.17 -12.89
N LYS A 109 -7.27 -14.14 -13.31
CA LYS A 109 -6.49 -13.30 -12.39
C LYS A 109 -7.38 -12.44 -11.51
N VAL A 110 -8.42 -11.81 -12.07
CA VAL A 110 -9.42 -11.05 -11.31
C VAL A 110 -10.08 -11.94 -10.27
N ILE A 111 -10.62 -13.09 -10.68
CA ILE A 111 -11.33 -14.00 -9.77
C ILE A 111 -10.40 -14.55 -8.70
N SER A 112 -9.16 -14.92 -9.05
CA SER A 112 -8.18 -15.39 -8.06
C SER A 112 -7.80 -14.31 -7.05
N GLY A 113 -7.65 -13.04 -7.48
CA GLY A 113 -7.40 -11.90 -6.61
C GLY A 113 -8.60 -11.60 -5.72
N PHE A 114 -9.81 -11.64 -6.27
CA PHE A 114 -11.05 -11.47 -5.53
C PHE A 114 -11.23 -12.53 -4.44
N PHE A 115 -10.96 -13.81 -4.74
CA PHE A 115 -11.02 -14.86 -3.72
C PHE A 115 -10.03 -14.67 -2.58
N ILE A 116 -8.85 -14.12 -2.84
CA ILE A 116 -7.88 -13.78 -1.78
C ILE A 116 -8.43 -12.71 -0.86
N LEU A 117 -9.06 -11.67 -1.42
CA LEU A 117 -9.72 -10.64 -0.62
C LEU A 117 -10.90 -11.21 0.17
N LEU A 118 -11.69 -12.12 -0.43
CA LEU A 118 -12.78 -12.81 0.27
C LEU A 118 -12.29 -13.70 1.41
N THR A 119 -11.14 -14.37 1.27
CA THR A 119 -10.53 -15.14 2.37
C THR A 119 -10.20 -14.23 3.55
N ILE A 120 -9.59 -13.07 3.29
CA ILE A 120 -9.29 -12.10 4.34
C ILE A 120 -10.59 -11.56 4.95
N LEU A 121 -11.58 -11.22 4.12
CA LEU A 121 -12.90 -10.76 4.57
C LEU A 121 -13.59 -11.80 5.47
N GLY A 122 -13.52 -13.08 5.12
CA GLY A 122 -14.09 -14.16 5.94
C GLY A 122 -13.45 -14.23 7.32
N VAL A 123 -12.13 -14.08 7.41
CA VAL A 123 -11.43 -14.02 8.70
C VAL A 123 -11.80 -12.78 9.51
N VAL A 124 -11.94 -11.62 8.86
CA VAL A 124 -12.41 -10.38 9.50
C VAL A 124 -13.84 -10.52 10.01
N LEU A 125 -14.71 -11.20 9.25
CA LEU A 125 -16.09 -11.47 9.65
C LEU A 125 -16.15 -12.41 10.85
N ILE A 126 -15.34 -13.48 10.88
CA ILE A 126 -15.22 -14.37 12.05
C ILE A 126 -14.77 -13.57 13.28
N MET A 127 -13.76 -12.70 13.14
CA MET A 127 -13.29 -11.84 14.22
C MET A 127 -14.40 -10.91 14.72
N SER A 128 -15.18 -10.34 13.80
CA SER A 128 -16.28 -9.43 14.12
C SER A 128 -17.40 -10.14 14.88
N ILE A 129 -17.71 -11.40 14.53
CA ILE A 129 -18.68 -12.23 15.26
C ILE A 129 -18.15 -12.56 16.67
N ALA A 130 -16.86 -12.90 16.80
CA ALA A 130 -16.26 -13.15 18.10
C ALA A 130 -16.30 -11.92 19.01
N LEU A 131 -16.02 -10.73 18.44
CA LEU A 131 -16.13 -9.46 19.16
C LEU A 131 -17.56 -9.13 19.55
N PHE A 132 -18.55 -9.41 18.69
CA PHE A 132 -19.95 -9.21 19.04
C PHE A 132 -20.31 -9.99 20.33
N HIS A 133 -19.94 -11.27 20.42
CA HIS A 133 -20.21 -12.07 21.62
C HIS A 133 -19.42 -11.62 22.86
N SER A 134 -18.31 -10.89 22.66
CA SER A 134 -17.49 -10.40 23.76
C SER A 134 -17.94 -9.03 24.29
N TYR A 135 -18.50 -8.19 23.41
CA TYR A 135 -18.79 -6.79 23.70
C TYR A 135 -20.28 -6.44 23.70
N ASN A 136 -21.17 -7.34 23.27
CA ASN A 136 -22.59 -7.02 23.14
C ASN A 136 -23.23 -6.60 24.47
N GLU A 137 -24.21 -5.71 24.36
CA GLU A 137 -24.95 -5.19 25.51
C GLU A 137 -26.26 -5.97 25.70
N ASN A 138 -26.16 -7.29 25.85
CA ASN A 138 -27.30 -8.23 25.94
C ASN A 138 -28.24 -8.25 24.73
N PHE A 139 -27.80 -7.72 23.58
CA PHE A 139 -28.57 -7.80 22.34
C PHE A 139 -28.50 -9.20 21.71
N PRO A 140 -29.61 -9.69 21.11
CA PRO A 140 -29.61 -10.95 20.39
C PRO A 140 -28.74 -10.85 19.13
N PHE A 141 -28.13 -11.98 18.77
CA PHE A 141 -27.37 -12.09 17.53
C PHE A 141 -28.33 -12.30 16.34
N GLU A 142 -28.42 -11.30 15.47
CA GLU A 142 -29.24 -11.34 14.27
C GLU A 142 -28.34 -11.46 13.03
N ILE A 143 -28.18 -12.69 12.55
CA ILE A 143 -27.28 -13.04 11.45
C ILE A 143 -27.53 -12.20 10.18
N PHE A 144 -28.80 -11.90 9.88
CA PHE A 144 -29.16 -11.16 8.68
C PHE A 144 -28.76 -9.69 8.76
N GLN A 145 -28.98 -9.04 9.91
CA GLN A 145 -28.51 -7.66 10.14
C GLN A 145 -26.99 -7.56 10.03
N PHE A 146 -26.29 -8.63 10.46
CA PHE A 146 -24.84 -8.70 10.45
C PHE A 146 -24.26 -8.88 9.03
N ILE A 147 -24.79 -9.81 8.23
CA ILE A 147 -24.23 -10.19 6.93
C ILE A 147 -24.69 -9.27 5.78
N LYS A 148 -25.92 -8.74 5.84
CA LYS A 148 -26.50 -7.87 4.79
C LYS A 148 -25.55 -6.75 4.32
N PRO A 149 -24.91 -5.95 5.21
CA PRO A 149 -24.00 -4.90 4.76
C PRO A 149 -22.72 -5.45 4.10
N TYR A 150 -22.19 -6.61 4.50
CA TYR A 150 -21.04 -7.23 3.82
C TYR A 150 -21.34 -7.57 2.37
N PHE A 151 -22.52 -8.12 2.11
CA PHE A 151 -22.92 -8.53 0.76
C PHE A 151 -23.18 -7.34 -0.16
N LEU A 152 -23.79 -6.27 0.36
CA LEU A 152 -24.17 -5.11 -0.45
C LEU A 152 -23.06 -4.04 -0.54
N ILE A 153 -22.15 -3.97 0.43
CA ILE A 153 -21.10 -2.94 0.47
C ILE A 153 -19.75 -3.56 0.15
N THR A 154 -19.27 -4.47 1.00
CA THR A 154 -17.88 -4.92 0.95
C THR A 154 -17.60 -5.79 -0.26
N ILE A 155 -18.41 -6.82 -0.53
CA ILE A 155 -18.18 -7.78 -1.61
C ILE A 155 -18.10 -7.12 -3.01
N PRO A 156 -19.06 -6.27 -3.43
CA PRO A 156 -18.99 -5.58 -4.72
C PRO A 156 -17.75 -4.69 -4.84
N THR A 157 -17.38 -4.02 -3.75
CA THR A 157 -16.19 -3.18 -3.69
C THR A 157 -14.92 -4.00 -3.90
N LEU A 158 -14.76 -5.14 -3.20
CA LEU A 158 -13.59 -6.02 -3.36
C LEU A 158 -13.47 -6.59 -4.78
N PHE A 159 -14.60 -6.90 -5.42
CA PHE A 159 -14.59 -7.34 -6.82
C PHE A 159 -14.03 -6.24 -7.72
N PHE A 160 -14.51 -5.01 -7.55
CA PHE A 160 -14.03 -3.86 -8.33
C PHE A 160 -12.54 -3.57 -8.09
N ILE A 161 -12.06 -3.70 -6.85
CA ILE A 161 -10.64 -3.58 -6.50
C ILE A 161 -9.79 -4.67 -7.18
N ALA A 162 -10.29 -5.90 -7.25
CA ALA A 162 -9.63 -6.98 -7.99
C ALA A 162 -9.54 -6.70 -9.50
N VAL A 163 -10.59 -6.10 -10.08
CA VAL A 163 -10.57 -5.61 -11.47
C VAL A 163 -9.52 -4.53 -11.65
N LEU A 164 -9.52 -3.49 -10.81
CA LEU A 164 -8.57 -2.38 -10.89
C LEU A 164 -7.12 -2.87 -10.81
N ALA A 165 -6.82 -3.82 -9.93
CA ALA A 165 -5.48 -4.41 -9.82
C ALA A 165 -5.01 -5.03 -11.14
N VAL A 166 -5.86 -5.81 -11.81
CA VAL A 166 -5.52 -6.43 -13.10
C VAL A 166 -5.45 -5.40 -14.22
N VAL A 167 -6.40 -4.47 -14.30
CA VAL A 167 -6.43 -3.40 -15.32
C VAL A 167 -5.16 -2.55 -15.23
N PHE A 168 -4.78 -2.12 -14.02
CA PHE A 168 -3.56 -1.35 -13.79
C PHE A 168 -2.32 -2.14 -14.19
N GLU A 169 -2.28 -3.45 -13.91
CA GLU A 169 -1.19 -4.31 -14.31
C GLU A 169 -1.08 -4.50 -15.83
N VAL A 170 -2.21 -4.49 -16.56
CA VAL A 170 -2.24 -4.55 -18.02
C VAL A 170 -1.72 -3.26 -18.65
N PHE A 171 -2.28 -2.10 -18.27
CA PHE A 171 -1.93 -0.80 -18.87
C PHE A 171 -0.55 -0.31 -18.47
N PHE A 172 -0.18 -0.48 -17.19
CA PHE A 172 1.07 0.03 -16.63
C PHE A 172 2.05 -1.09 -16.30
N ARG A 173 2.04 -2.18 -17.09
CA ARG A 173 2.83 -3.40 -16.86
C ARG A 173 4.27 -3.15 -16.45
N ASN A 174 4.95 -2.25 -17.16
CA ASN A 174 6.37 -1.94 -16.95
C ASN A 174 6.61 -0.86 -15.86
N TYR A 175 5.54 -0.31 -15.30
CA TYR A 175 5.57 0.86 -14.42
C TYR A 175 4.82 0.57 -13.11
N THR A 176 5.36 -0.35 -12.28
CA THR A 176 4.79 -0.66 -10.95
C THR A 176 4.59 0.60 -10.09
N ILE A 177 5.49 1.58 -10.21
CA ILE A 177 5.35 2.88 -9.54
C ILE A 177 4.07 3.62 -9.94
N LEU A 178 3.72 3.62 -11.23
CA LEU A 178 2.53 4.31 -11.73
C LEU A 178 1.25 3.59 -11.32
N GLN A 179 1.31 2.26 -11.18
CA GLN A 179 0.20 1.47 -10.64
C GLN A 179 -0.11 1.87 -9.20
N ASN A 180 0.93 1.89 -8.35
CA ASN A 180 0.82 2.23 -6.93
C ASN A 180 0.34 3.69 -6.75
N ILE A 181 1.01 4.63 -7.41
CA ILE A 181 0.66 6.06 -7.34
C ILE A 181 -0.75 6.33 -7.88
N GLY A 182 -1.08 5.77 -9.05
CA GLY A 182 -2.39 5.98 -9.67
C GLY A 182 -3.50 5.48 -8.74
N PHE A 183 -3.29 4.34 -8.08
CA PHE A 183 -4.25 3.82 -7.13
C PHE A 183 -4.33 4.67 -5.85
N PHE A 184 -3.21 5.21 -5.35
CA PHE A 184 -3.20 6.15 -4.23
C PHE A 184 -4.08 7.37 -4.48
N PHE A 185 -3.91 8.01 -5.64
CA PHE A 185 -4.73 9.17 -5.99
C PHE A 185 -6.18 8.79 -6.24
N LEU A 186 -6.45 7.66 -6.92
CA LEU A 186 -7.80 7.17 -7.13
C LEU A 186 -8.53 6.91 -5.80
N PHE A 187 -7.90 6.17 -4.88
CA PHE A 187 -8.47 5.89 -3.58
C PHE A 187 -8.70 7.16 -2.75
N SER A 188 -7.71 8.06 -2.73
CA SER A 188 -7.83 9.35 -2.02
C SER A 188 -8.96 10.21 -2.59
N PHE A 189 -9.12 10.23 -3.92
CA PHE A 189 -10.22 10.93 -4.59
C PHE A 189 -11.59 10.33 -4.22
N LEU A 190 -11.71 9.00 -4.21
CA LEU A 190 -12.94 8.32 -3.80
C LEU A 190 -13.31 8.62 -2.34
N MET A 191 -12.32 8.67 -1.45
CA MET A 191 -12.50 9.03 -0.03
C MET A 191 -12.80 10.51 0.19
N LEU A 192 -12.30 11.41 -0.64
CA LEU A 192 -12.67 12.83 -0.57
C LEU A 192 -14.09 13.02 -1.08
N SER A 193 -14.43 12.36 -2.18
CA SER A 193 -15.76 12.37 -2.77
C SER A 193 -16.82 11.77 -1.85
N SER A 194 -16.45 10.91 -0.89
CA SER A 194 -17.39 10.37 0.09
C SER A 194 -17.85 11.35 1.16
N ARG A 195 -17.24 12.54 1.25
CA ARG A 195 -17.61 13.57 2.23
C ARG A 195 -18.69 14.55 1.76
N THR A 196 -19.12 14.48 0.50
CA THR A 196 -20.12 15.41 -0.05
C THR A 196 -21.54 14.99 0.37
N HIS A 197 -22.34 15.92 0.93
CA HIS A 197 -23.72 15.73 1.39
C HIS A 197 -24.77 15.54 0.27
N GLN A 198 -24.38 15.07 -0.91
CA GLN A 198 -25.32 14.85 -2.01
C GLN A 198 -25.95 13.46 -1.89
N ASP A 199 -27.28 13.38 -2.01
CA ASP A 199 -28.07 12.15 -1.87
C ASP A 199 -27.93 11.17 -3.06
N HIS A 200 -26.89 11.31 -3.88
CA HIS A 200 -26.61 10.43 -5.01
C HIS A 200 -25.70 9.25 -4.62
N PHE A 201 -26.27 8.27 -3.93
CA PHE A 201 -25.54 7.08 -3.46
C PHE A 201 -25.13 6.09 -4.58
N SER A 202 -25.71 6.19 -5.78
CA SER A 202 -25.40 5.27 -6.89
C SER A 202 -23.93 5.33 -7.34
N SER A 203 -23.29 6.50 -7.18
CA SER A 203 -21.87 6.72 -7.51
C SER A 203 -20.89 6.27 -6.42
N ASP A 204 -21.40 5.84 -5.26
CA ASP A 204 -20.57 5.47 -4.11
C ASP A 204 -19.94 4.09 -4.30
N MET A 205 -18.77 4.04 -4.94
CA MET A 205 -18.06 2.78 -5.20
C MET A 205 -17.76 2.00 -3.91
N LEU A 206 -17.37 2.66 -2.82
CA LEU A 206 -16.99 2.03 -1.54
C LEU A 206 -18.21 1.62 -0.71
N GLY A 207 -19.40 2.15 -1.04
CA GLY A 207 -20.68 1.85 -0.40
C GLY A 207 -20.82 2.37 1.04
N THR A 208 -19.99 3.35 1.42
CA THR A 208 -19.91 3.86 2.79
C THR A 208 -20.84 5.05 3.04
N LYS A 209 -21.11 5.88 2.02
CA LYS A 209 -21.86 7.14 2.15
C LYS A 209 -23.28 6.92 2.61
N ILE A 210 -23.95 5.89 2.08
CA ILE A 210 -25.38 5.66 2.34
C ILE A 210 -25.64 5.34 3.82
N VAL A 211 -24.77 4.54 4.43
CA VAL A 211 -24.89 4.17 5.84
C VAL A 211 -24.54 5.37 6.71
N MET A 212 -23.48 6.09 6.36
CA MET A 212 -23.05 7.28 7.10
C MET A 212 -24.13 8.37 7.11
N ASN A 213 -24.76 8.64 5.96
CA ASN A 213 -25.88 9.58 5.87
C ASN A 213 -27.07 9.11 6.71
N LYS A 214 -27.40 7.81 6.70
CA LYS A 214 -28.48 7.27 7.55
C LYS A 214 -28.20 7.42 9.05
N MET A 215 -26.99 7.07 9.49
CA MET A 215 -26.59 7.23 10.89
C MET A 215 -26.54 8.72 11.28
N GLU A 216 -26.06 9.59 10.40
CA GLU A 216 -26.02 11.05 10.63
C GLU A 216 -27.43 11.63 10.80
N ASN A 217 -28.36 11.27 9.91
CA ASN A 217 -29.74 11.75 10.00
C ASN A 217 -30.44 11.25 11.26
N GLN A 218 -30.20 10.00 11.67
CA GLN A 218 -30.76 9.48 12.92
C GLN A 218 -30.24 10.23 14.14
N VAL A 219 -28.95 10.60 14.18
CA VAL A 219 -28.39 11.43 15.25
C VAL A 219 -28.90 12.88 15.16
N ARG A 220 -29.15 13.41 13.96
CA ARG A 220 -29.74 14.75 13.74
C ARG A 220 -31.14 14.86 14.30
N GLU A 221 -31.96 13.83 14.10
CA GLU A 221 -33.30 13.73 14.67
C GLU A 221 -33.26 13.72 16.21
N LEU A 222 -32.28 13.02 16.80
CA LEU A 222 -32.09 12.95 18.26
C LEU A 222 -31.56 14.27 18.87
N THR A 223 -30.90 15.12 18.08
CA THR A 223 -30.27 16.37 18.54
C THR A 223 -31.08 17.63 18.20
N GLN A 224 -32.31 17.48 17.72
CA GLN A 224 -33.21 18.60 17.38
C GLN A 224 -32.60 19.66 16.44
N GLY A 225 -31.71 19.24 15.55
CA GLY A 225 -31.14 20.14 14.55
C GLY A 225 -30.01 21.05 15.04
N ASP A 226 -29.47 20.84 16.25
CA ASP A 226 -28.17 21.43 16.60
C ASP A 226 -27.17 21.08 15.49
N HIS A 227 -26.39 22.08 15.05
CA HIS A 227 -25.50 21.92 13.91
C HIS A 227 -24.49 20.78 14.19
N ILE A 228 -24.77 19.58 13.68
CA ILE A 228 -23.81 18.47 13.60
C ILE A 228 -22.70 18.92 12.66
N LYS A 229 -21.65 19.52 13.23
CA LYS A 229 -20.53 20.05 12.44
C LYS A 229 -19.45 19.01 12.15
N GLN A 230 -19.50 17.82 12.76
CA GLN A 230 -18.38 16.86 12.68
C GLN A 230 -18.87 15.40 12.61
N LEU A 231 -18.85 14.84 11.39
CA LEU A 231 -18.81 13.38 11.17
C LEU A 231 -17.34 12.95 11.15
N SER A 232 -16.99 11.99 12.00
CA SER A 232 -15.64 11.42 12.05
C SER A 232 -15.68 9.94 11.71
N ILE A 233 -14.97 9.58 10.64
CA ILE A 233 -14.79 8.20 10.18
C ILE A 233 -13.30 7.88 10.33
N GLY A 234 -13.00 6.86 11.13
CA GLY A 234 -11.64 6.47 11.51
C GLY A 234 -11.42 6.57 13.02
N TYR A 235 -10.19 6.27 13.45
CA TYR A 235 -9.86 6.23 14.88
C TYR A 235 -9.84 7.64 15.48
N VAL A 236 -10.88 7.97 16.23
CA VAL A 236 -10.94 9.16 17.10
C VAL A 236 -10.46 8.74 18.47
N ILE A 237 -9.32 9.29 18.90
CA ILE A 237 -8.68 8.97 20.18
C ILE A 237 -8.91 10.12 21.14
N GLY A 238 -9.31 9.80 22.38
CA GLY A 238 -9.62 10.80 23.41
C GLY A 238 -11.07 11.28 23.39
N ASN A 239 -11.50 11.82 24.54
CA ASN A 239 -12.86 12.32 24.80
C ASN A 239 -13.96 11.23 24.89
N LYS A 240 -13.68 10.17 25.67
CA LYS A 240 -14.54 9.01 25.88
C LYS A 240 -15.75 9.30 26.80
N ASN A 241 -15.63 10.23 27.74
CA ASN A 241 -16.62 10.44 28.81
C ASN A 241 -17.83 11.32 28.40
N ALA A 242 -17.91 11.75 27.14
CA ALA A 242 -18.99 12.59 26.64
C ALA A 242 -19.85 11.93 25.55
N ALA A 243 -19.51 10.70 25.10
CA ALA A 243 -20.22 10.06 24.00
C ALA A 243 -21.52 9.40 24.49
N LYS A 244 -22.65 9.92 24.06
CA LYS A 244 -23.99 9.34 24.22
C LYS A 244 -24.16 8.15 23.28
N LYS A 245 -25.03 7.21 23.66
CA LYS A 245 -25.38 6.10 22.79
C LYS A 245 -26.67 6.34 22.02
N PHE A 246 -26.78 5.77 20.83
CA PHE A 246 -28.04 5.71 20.09
C PHE A 246 -28.31 4.32 19.53
N HIS A 247 -29.58 3.96 19.45
CA HIS A 247 -29.99 2.64 19.01
C HIS A 247 -30.09 2.56 17.49
N PHE A 248 -29.15 1.87 16.83
CA PHE A 248 -29.15 1.73 15.37
C PHE A 248 -29.79 0.40 14.93
N ASN A 249 -30.96 0.47 14.30
CA ASN A 249 -31.74 -0.71 13.85
C ASN A 249 -31.37 -1.24 12.46
N GLY A 250 -30.23 -0.80 11.91
CA GLY A 250 -29.87 -1.08 10.52
C GLY A 250 -30.68 -0.24 9.53
N MET A 251 -30.63 -0.64 8.26
CA MET A 251 -31.37 0.06 7.21
C MET A 251 -31.84 -0.87 6.10
N GLU A 252 -32.85 -0.41 5.38
CA GLU A 252 -33.21 -0.95 4.08
C GLU A 252 -32.42 -0.22 2.99
N PHE A 253 -31.82 -0.99 2.09
CA PHE A 253 -31.10 -0.40 0.97
C PHE A 253 -32.11 -0.12 -0.15
N PRO A 254 -32.17 1.12 -0.67
CA PRO A 254 -33.05 1.42 -1.78
C PRO A 254 -32.63 0.60 -3.01
N TYR A 255 -33.60 0.24 -3.85
CA TYR A 255 -33.33 -0.53 -5.08
C TYR A 255 -32.30 0.16 -5.98
N SER A 256 -32.28 1.49 -6.01
CA SER A 256 -31.28 2.28 -6.74
C SER A 256 -29.84 1.99 -6.29
N PHE A 257 -29.62 1.77 -4.99
CA PHE A 257 -28.31 1.39 -4.46
C PHE A 257 -27.96 -0.05 -4.84
N VAL A 258 -28.90 -1.00 -4.71
CA VAL A 258 -28.67 -2.40 -5.08
C VAL A 258 -28.34 -2.53 -6.58
N ILE A 259 -29.11 -1.87 -7.44
CA ILE A 259 -28.86 -1.81 -8.89
C ILE A 259 -27.48 -1.20 -9.17
N SER A 260 -27.07 -0.17 -8.42
CA SER A 260 -25.72 0.39 -8.57
C SER A 260 -24.62 -0.63 -8.27
N ARG A 261 -24.81 -1.56 -7.32
CA ARG A 261 -23.79 -2.60 -7.01
C ARG A 261 -23.62 -3.57 -8.19
N ILE A 262 -24.74 -3.97 -8.80
CA ILE A 262 -24.73 -4.81 -10.00
C ILE A 262 -24.06 -4.05 -11.15
N PHE A 263 -24.37 -2.77 -11.31
CA PHE A 263 -23.72 -1.90 -12.29
C PHE A 263 -22.20 -1.83 -12.10
N TRP A 264 -21.70 -1.66 -10.88
CA TRP A 264 -20.25 -1.64 -10.61
C TRP A 264 -19.58 -2.98 -10.96
N ILE A 265 -20.23 -4.12 -10.68
CA ILE A 265 -19.73 -5.44 -11.07
C ILE A 265 -19.72 -5.60 -12.60
N ALA A 266 -20.78 -5.17 -13.28
CA ALA A 266 -20.89 -5.20 -14.74
C ALA A 266 -19.84 -4.29 -15.40
N LEU A 267 -19.66 -3.07 -14.88
CA LEU A 267 -18.65 -2.12 -15.32
C LEU A 267 -17.24 -2.71 -15.14
N GLY A 268 -16.96 -3.32 -13.99
CA GLY A 268 -15.68 -3.99 -13.74
C GLY A 268 -15.43 -5.11 -14.75
N THR A 269 -16.43 -5.93 -15.02
CA THR A 269 -16.37 -6.99 -16.03
C THR A 269 -16.09 -6.43 -17.42
N LEU A 270 -16.75 -5.34 -17.81
CA LEU A 270 -16.51 -4.63 -19.07
C LEU A 270 -15.09 -4.07 -19.15
N LEU A 271 -14.55 -3.49 -18.07
CA LEU A 271 -13.18 -2.97 -18.04
C LEU A 271 -12.13 -4.06 -18.28
N VAL A 272 -12.34 -5.27 -17.74
CA VAL A 272 -11.45 -6.42 -18.00
C VAL A 272 -11.53 -6.85 -19.47
N PHE A 273 -12.73 -6.85 -20.03
CA PHE A 273 -12.94 -7.16 -21.44
C PHE A 273 -12.21 -6.14 -22.34
N LEU A 274 -12.37 -4.84 -22.08
CA LEU A 274 -11.65 -3.78 -22.80
C LEU A 274 -10.13 -3.88 -22.62
N ALA A 275 -9.65 -4.16 -21.40
CA ALA A 275 -8.22 -4.35 -21.12
C ALA A 275 -7.63 -5.54 -21.88
N THR A 276 -8.45 -6.52 -22.30
CA THR A 276 -7.99 -7.67 -23.09
C THR A 276 -7.34 -7.23 -24.40
N GLY A 277 -7.85 -6.18 -25.05
CA GLY A 277 -7.28 -5.65 -26.29
C GLY A 277 -5.87 -5.07 -26.12
N PHE A 278 -5.56 -4.55 -24.95
CA PHE A 278 -4.22 -4.01 -24.62
C PHE A 278 -3.27 -5.09 -24.09
N PHE A 279 -3.80 -6.24 -23.66
CA PHE A 279 -3.00 -7.32 -23.13
C PHE A 279 -2.28 -8.10 -24.24
N HIS A 280 -1.05 -7.69 -24.51
CA HIS A 280 -0.14 -8.49 -25.33
C HIS A 280 0.38 -9.64 -24.47
N ARG A 281 0.01 -10.88 -24.85
CA ARG A 281 0.40 -12.14 -24.19
C ARG A 281 1.93 -12.25 -24.09
N PHE A 282 2.43 -13.12 -23.22
CA PHE A 282 3.84 -13.32 -22.84
C PHE A 282 4.81 -13.60 -24.01
N SER A 283 4.94 -12.66 -24.94
CA SER A 283 5.75 -12.79 -26.14
C SER A 283 7.20 -12.65 -25.72
N LEU A 284 8.06 -13.50 -26.28
CA LEU A 284 9.51 -13.51 -26.08
C LEU A 284 10.22 -12.26 -26.65
N LYS A 285 9.48 -11.23 -27.09
CA LYS A 285 10.03 -9.99 -27.67
C LYS A 285 10.59 -9.00 -26.63
N GLU A 286 10.81 -9.40 -25.38
CA GLU A 286 11.68 -8.61 -24.50
C GLU A 286 13.15 -8.87 -24.86
N SER A 287 13.67 -8.01 -25.73
CA SER A 287 15.09 -7.83 -26.09
C SER A 287 15.73 -8.88 -27.00
N SER A 288 15.15 -9.07 -28.20
CA SER A 288 15.99 -9.03 -29.41
C SER A 288 15.78 -7.68 -30.09
N THR A 289 16.18 -6.61 -29.40
CA THR A 289 16.73 -5.43 -30.08
C THR A 289 18.22 -5.66 -30.29
N GLN A 290 18.61 -6.85 -30.77
CA GLN A 290 19.74 -6.88 -31.68
C GLN A 290 19.20 -6.18 -32.92
N LYS A 291 19.60 -4.92 -33.12
CA LYS A 291 19.68 -4.39 -34.47
C LYS A 291 20.25 -5.53 -35.31
N ALA A 292 19.51 -6.01 -36.31
CA ALA A 292 20.09 -6.95 -37.26
C ALA A 292 21.48 -6.41 -37.59
N PRO A 293 22.57 -7.17 -37.36
CA PRO A 293 23.88 -6.68 -37.71
C PRO A 293 23.78 -6.30 -39.17
N LYS A 294 24.00 -5.01 -39.47
CA LYS A 294 24.17 -4.56 -40.84
C LYS A 294 25.27 -5.44 -41.40
N VAL A 295 24.91 -6.38 -42.28
CA VAL A 295 25.77 -7.28 -43.04
C VAL A 295 27.02 -7.67 -42.26
N ALA A 296 26.97 -8.83 -41.59
CA ALA A 296 28.17 -9.45 -41.08
C ALA A 296 29.17 -9.64 -42.24
N THR A 297 30.15 -8.74 -42.33
CA THR A 297 31.40 -9.04 -43.01
C THR A 297 31.92 -10.29 -42.32
N GLN A 298 32.13 -11.36 -43.08
CA GLN A 298 32.80 -12.57 -42.60
C GLN A 298 34.24 -12.18 -42.22
N THR A 299 34.42 -11.62 -41.03
CA THR A 299 35.71 -11.71 -40.34
C THR A 299 35.79 -13.14 -39.83
N GLU A 300 36.74 -13.88 -40.41
CA GLU A 300 37.21 -15.16 -39.92
C GLU A 300 37.20 -15.18 -38.39
N ILE A 301 36.69 -16.25 -37.80
CA ILE A 301 36.83 -16.51 -36.37
C ILE A 301 38.31 -16.88 -36.16
N THR A 302 39.17 -15.86 -36.16
CA THR A 302 40.47 -15.95 -35.51
C THR A 302 40.15 -16.11 -34.02
N ASN A 303 40.66 -17.18 -33.40
CA ASN A 303 40.65 -17.33 -31.95
C ASN A 303 41.25 -16.06 -31.34
N LYS A 304 40.40 -15.11 -30.96
CA LYS A 304 40.80 -13.98 -30.12
C LYS A 304 41.04 -14.58 -28.75
N GLU A 305 42.28 -15.01 -28.52
CA GLU A 305 42.79 -15.15 -27.16
C GLU A 305 42.36 -13.89 -26.39
N ILE A 306 41.67 -14.10 -25.28
CA ILE A 306 41.26 -13.00 -24.41
C ILE A 306 42.57 -12.40 -23.88
N GLN A 307 43.01 -11.29 -24.47
CA GLN A 307 44.17 -10.54 -23.99
C GLN A 307 43.86 -9.94 -22.61
N ILE A 308 44.13 -10.72 -21.56
CA ILE A 308 43.96 -10.32 -20.15
C ILE A 308 44.80 -9.07 -19.83
N SER A 309 45.88 -8.83 -20.58
CA SER A 309 46.76 -7.67 -20.46
C SER A 309 46.09 -6.31 -20.74
N GLY A 310 44.96 -6.29 -21.45
CA GLY A 310 44.17 -5.07 -21.71
C GLY A 310 43.11 -4.75 -20.64
N LEU A 311 42.92 -5.64 -19.65
CA LEU A 311 41.98 -5.38 -18.55
C LEU A 311 42.60 -4.36 -17.60
N SER A 312 41.80 -3.35 -17.23
CA SER A 312 42.22 -2.33 -16.27
C SER A 312 42.69 -2.99 -14.97
N LYS A 313 43.85 -2.56 -14.45
CA LYS A 313 44.41 -3.09 -13.20
C LYS A 313 43.35 -3.03 -12.11
N LEU A 314 43.04 -4.17 -11.50
CA LEU A 314 42.09 -4.26 -10.40
C LEU A 314 42.67 -3.55 -9.17
N THR A 315 42.27 -2.29 -8.95
CA THR A 315 42.58 -1.58 -7.71
C THR A 315 41.56 -1.99 -6.65
N THR A 316 41.99 -2.70 -5.62
CA THR A 316 41.14 -3.08 -4.49
C THR A 316 40.89 -1.86 -3.60
N ASN A 317 39.65 -1.38 -3.57
CA ASN A 317 39.23 -0.31 -2.67
C ASN A 317 38.21 -0.84 -1.66
N PHE A 318 38.64 -0.93 -0.39
CA PHE A 318 37.82 -1.42 0.72
C PHE A 318 36.99 -0.33 1.41
N SER A 319 37.04 0.91 0.91
CA SER A 319 36.21 2.00 1.46
C SER A 319 34.72 1.83 1.15
N ILE A 320 33.88 2.49 1.94
CA ILE A 320 32.42 2.49 1.79
C ILE A 320 31.95 3.49 0.72
N LEU A 321 32.74 4.54 0.44
CA LEU A 321 32.32 5.65 -0.40
C LEU A 321 32.02 5.26 -1.86
N PRO A 322 32.82 4.38 -2.53
CA PRO A 322 32.49 3.90 -3.88
C PRO A 322 31.18 3.10 -3.92
N LEU A 323 30.90 2.32 -2.86
CA LEU A 323 29.65 1.58 -2.71
C LEU A 323 28.49 2.55 -2.52
N LEU A 324 28.62 3.54 -1.63
CA LEU A 324 27.61 4.59 -1.42
C LEU A 324 27.31 5.34 -2.73
N ARG A 325 28.34 5.72 -3.50
CA ARG A 325 28.17 6.37 -4.81
C ARG A 325 27.43 5.47 -5.78
N THR A 326 27.78 4.18 -5.81
CA THR A 326 27.11 3.20 -6.67
C THR A 326 25.65 3.04 -6.27
N GLU A 327 25.36 2.99 -4.97
CA GLU A 327 24.00 2.87 -4.45
C GLU A 327 23.14 4.10 -4.76
N LEU A 328 23.69 5.31 -4.62
CA LEU A 328 23.05 6.55 -5.06
C LEU A 328 22.77 6.54 -6.57
N LEU A 329 23.75 6.12 -7.39
CA LEU A 329 23.57 6.02 -8.83
C LEU A 329 22.50 5.00 -9.21
N LEU A 330 22.41 3.88 -8.50
CA LEU A 330 21.36 2.88 -8.70
C LEU A 330 19.99 3.48 -8.38
N LEU A 331 19.84 4.17 -7.24
CA LEU A 331 18.58 4.84 -6.88
C LEU A 331 18.18 5.90 -7.93
N ILE A 332 19.16 6.67 -8.43
CA ILE A 332 18.92 7.74 -9.41
C ILE A 332 18.52 7.19 -10.77
N ARG A 333 19.22 6.14 -11.23
CA ARG A 333 18.96 5.51 -12.53
C ARG A 333 17.75 4.57 -12.49
N LYS A 334 17.19 4.33 -11.31
CA LYS A 334 16.04 3.46 -11.15
C LYS A 334 14.75 4.12 -11.62
N GLY A 335 14.03 3.39 -12.47
CA GLY A 335 12.83 3.88 -13.13
C GLY A 335 13.15 4.72 -14.36
N LYS A 336 12.13 5.36 -14.94
CA LYS A 336 12.31 6.13 -16.17
C LYS A 336 12.73 7.57 -15.85
N LYS A 337 13.56 8.14 -16.72
CA LYS A 337 14.13 9.48 -16.55
C LYS A 337 13.06 10.56 -16.32
N TRP A 338 11.90 10.45 -16.96
CA TRP A 338 10.80 11.42 -16.78
C TRP A 338 10.25 11.48 -15.35
N LEU A 339 10.37 10.43 -14.53
CA LEU A 339 9.98 10.51 -13.11
C LEU A 339 10.77 11.56 -12.32
N TRP A 340 11.98 11.91 -12.79
CA TRP A 340 12.75 13.01 -12.21
C TRP A 340 12.13 14.38 -12.46
N PHE A 341 11.34 14.55 -13.52
CA PHE A 341 10.58 15.77 -13.76
C PHE A 341 9.52 15.97 -12.68
N ILE A 342 8.78 14.90 -12.32
CA ILE A 342 7.80 14.92 -11.21
C ILE A 342 8.49 15.25 -9.88
N ASN A 343 9.65 14.64 -9.60
CA ASN A 343 10.43 15.00 -8.40
C ASN A 343 10.83 16.47 -8.41
N GLY A 344 11.26 17.01 -9.56
CA GLY A 344 11.58 18.43 -9.72
C GLY A 344 10.40 19.35 -9.40
N ILE A 345 9.20 19.01 -9.87
CA ILE A 345 7.97 19.73 -9.52
C ILE A 345 7.73 19.68 -8.00
N GLY A 346 7.87 18.51 -7.37
CA GLY A 346 7.70 18.38 -5.92
C GLY A 346 8.68 19.22 -5.12
N ILE A 347 9.96 19.24 -5.51
CA ILE A 347 11.00 20.09 -4.91
C ILE A 347 10.64 21.57 -5.09
N LEU A 348 10.19 21.97 -6.27
CA LEU A 348 9.76 23.34 -6.53
C LEU A 348 8.56 23.73 -5.66
N LEU A 349 7.56 22.85 -5.53
CA LEU A 349 6.39 23.07 -4.67
C LEU A 349 6.77 23.20 -3.19
N LEU A 350 7.76 22.44 -2.71
CA LEU A 350 8.31 22.59 -1.35
C LEU A 350 8.98 23.95 -1.13
N ALA A 351 9.50 24.58 -2.18
CA ALA A 351 10.10 25.91 -2.09
C ALA A 351 9.05 27.02 -2.10
N LEU A 352 8.01 26.90 -2.95
CA LEU A 352 7.08 27.98 -3.26
C LEU A 352 5.82 28.02 -2.40
N LEU A 353 5.26 26.87 -2.01
CA LEU A 353 3.99 26.83 -1.28
C LEU A 353 4.16 27.29 0.18
N PRO A 354 3.08 27.69 0.88
CA PRO A 354 3.12 27.97 2.32
C PRO A 354 3.79 26.85 3.11
N LEU A 355 4.50 27.20 4.19
CA LEU A 355 5.30 26.24 4.97
C LEU A 355 4.43 25.08 5.48
N GLU A 356 3.23 25.38 5.97
CA GLU A 356 2.26 24.39 6.44
C GLU A 356 1.87 23.40 5.33
N ILE A 357 1.53 23.89 4.13
CA ILE A 357 1.15 23.03 3.01
C ILE A 357 2.34 22.18 2.53
N SER A 358 3.52 22.79 2.48
CA SER A 358 4.77 22.14 2.06
C SER A 358 5.12 20.99 3.00
N HIS A 359 5.06 21.25 4.30
CA HIS A 359 5.36 20.27 5.34
C HIS A 359 4.29 19.20 5.40
N GLN A 360 3.01 19.56 5.51
CA GLN A 360 1.89 18.64 5.75
C GLN A 360 1.53 17.76 4.55
N PHE A 361 1.58 18.28 3.33
CA PHE A 361 1.08 17.59 2.14
C PHE A 361 2.17 17.28 1.14
N VAL A 362 2.95 18.27 0.71
CA VAL A 362 3.90 18.09 -0.40
C VAL A 362 5.01 17.11 -0.04
N LEU A 363 5.60 17.22 1.16
CA LEU A 363 6.68 16.36 1.63
C LEU A 363 6.29 14.86 1.66
N PRO A 364 5.23 14.43 2.37
CA PRO A 364 4.88 13.02 2.42
C PRO A 364 4.48 12.47 1.04
N ILE A 365 3.85 13.27 0.17
CA ILE A 365 3.54 12.86 -1.21
C ILE A 365 4.83 12.66 -2.01
N LEU A 366 5.79 13.59 -1.91
CA LEU A 366 7.07 13.52 -2.62
C LEU A 366 7.92 12.31 -2.16
N TRP A 367 7.90 12.01 -0.87
CA TRP A 367 8.53 10.80 -0.33
C TRP A 367 7.79 9.52 -0.74
N PHE A 368 6.45 9.53 -0.76
CA PHE A 368 5.66 8.40 -1.27
C PHE A 368 5.96 8.10 -2.74
N PHE A 369 6.25 9.12 -3.57
CA PHE A 369 6.75 8.89 -4.93
C PHE A 369 8.04 8.07 -4.99
N GLN A 370 8.84 8.04 -3.93
CA GLN A 370 10.05 7.23 -3.87
C GLN A 370 9.79 5.79 -3.39
N VAL A 371 8.54 5.40 -3.13
CA VAL A 371 8.18 4.09 -2.56
C VAL A 371 8.84 2.94 -3.30
N SER A 372 8.81 2.93 -4.64
CA SER A 372 9.42 1.85 -5.44
C SER A 372 10.96 1.82 -5.38
N ARG A 373 11.60 2.96 -5.08
CA ARG A 373 13.06 3.05 -4.95
C ARG A 373 13.48 2.49 -3.59
N ILE A 374 12.75 2.86 -2.56
CA ILE A 374 13.03 2.53 -1.15
C ILE A 374 12.58 1.10 -0.81
N SER A 375 11.46 0.61 -1.36
CA SER A 375 10.92 -0.74 -1.08
C SER A 375 11.88 -1.86 -1.51
N ASP A 376 12.71 -1.60 -2.51
CA ASP A 376 13.67 -2.57 -3.04
C ASP A 376 15.01 -2.57 -2.32
N LEU A 377 15.22 -1.66 -1.38
CA LEU A 377 16.53 -1.30 -0.87
C LEU A 377 17.36 -2.52 -0.45
N THR A 378 16.72 -3.41 0.30
CA THR A 378 17.31 -4.62 0.90
C THR A 378 16.86 -5.93 0.23
N THR A 379 16.06 -5.84 -0.85
CA THR A 379 15.46 -6.99 -1.54
C THR A 379 15.92 -7.14 -2.99
N LYS A 380 16.60 -6.13 -3.55
CA LYS A 380 17.09 -6.14 -4.94
C LYS A 380 18.10 -7.25 -5.21
N GLU A 381 18.93 -7.63 -4.24
CA GLU A 381 19.92 -8.71 -4.37
C GLU A 381 19.25 -10.07 -4.60
N PHE A 382 18.17 -10.34 -3.86
CA PHE A 382 17.36 -11.54 -4.06
C PHE A 382 16.56 -11.46 -5.36
N THR A 383 15.96 -10.31 -5.64
CA THR A 383 15.16 -10.09 -6.87
C THR A 383 15.99 -10.35 -8.13
N ASN A 384 17.24 -9.88 -8.14
CA ASN A 384 18.15 -10.03 -9.27
C ASN A 384 19.03 -11.29 -9.18
N LYS A 385 18.81 -12.15 -8.17
CA LYS A 385 19.57 -13.40 -7.94
C LYS A 385 21.09 -13.21 -7.80
N VAL A 386 21.52 -12.07 -7.27
CA VAL A 386 22.94 -11.74 -7.03
C VAL A 386 23.33 -11.77 -5.55
N HIS A 387 22.41 -12.18 -4.67
CA HIS A 387 22.63 -12.21 -3.22
C HIS A 387 23.84 -13.07 -2.82
N TYR A 388 24.09 -14.21 -3.46
CA TYR A 388 25.29 -15.02 -3.19
C TYR A 388 26.60 -14.23 -3.40
N PHE A 389 26.69 -13.44 -4.49
CA PHE A 389 27.86 -12.61 -4.75
C PHE A 389 27.94 -11.39 -3.83
N ALA A 390 26.82 -10.73 -3.60
CA ALA A 390 26.77 -9.53 -2.76
C ALA A 390 27.11 -9.87 -1.29
N PHE A 391 26.68 -11.03 -0.80
CA PHE A 391 26.86 -11.45 0.58
C PHE A 391 28.21 -12.13 0.84
N ALA A 392 28.85 -12.69 -0.18
CA ALA A 392 30.24 -13.13 -0.09
C ALA A 392 31.27 -11.98 -0.18
N SER A 393 30.83 -10.73 -0.39
CA SER A 393 31.72 -9.57 -0.48
C SER A 393 32.37 -9.23 0.87
N PHE A 394 33.50 -8.51 0.84
CA PHE A 394 34.20 -8.10 2.07
C PHE A 394 33.30 -7.20 2.96
N ASN A 395 33.02 -7.66 4.18
CA ASN A 395 32.22 -6.97 5.21
C ASN A 395 30.85 -6.45 4.71
N PRO A 396 29.93 -7.34 4.27
CA PRO A 396 28.69 -6.93 3.61
C PRO A 396 27.71 -6.23 4.57
N LEU A 397 27.71 -6.59 5.87
CA LEU A 397 26.95 -5.87 6.88
C LEU A 397 27.37 -4.42 7.00
N HIS A 398 28.67 -4.18 7.15
CA HIS A 398 29.15 -2.83 7.40
C HIS A 398 29.19 -2.00 6.11
N ARG A 399 29.58 -2.60 4.99
CA ARG A 399 29.81 -1.85 3.75
C ARG A 399 28.57 -1.78 2.88
N LEU A 400 27.96 -2.91 2.55
CA LEU A 400 26.83 -2.95 1.62
C LEU A 400 25.56 -2.40 2.29
N LEU A 401 25.15 -2.96 3.44
CA LEU A 401 23.91 -2.56 4.10
C LEU A 401 23.93 -1.09 4.53
N ILE A 402 25.03 -0.59 5.10
CA ILE A 402 25.12 0.82 5.49
C ILE A 402 25.14 1.72 4.26
N SER A 403 25.84 1.36 3.18
CA SER A 403 25.80 2.14 1.92
C SER A 403 24.38 2.26 1.37
N GLN A 404 23.59 1.18 1.45
CA GLN A 404 22.20 1.17 1.03
C GLN A 404 21.35 2.12 1.87
N LEU A 405 21.41 1.98 3.20
CA LEU A 405 20.67 2.82 4.12
C LEU A 405 21.04 4.30 3.93
N LEU A 406 22.33 4.63 3.92
CA LEU A 406 22.83 5.99 3.72
C LEU A 406 22.42 6.57 2.35
N ALA A 407 22.51 5.81 1.26
CA ALA A 407 22.11 6.29 -0.06
C ALA A 407 20.63 6.70 -0.10
N SER A 408 19.77 5.92 0.56
CA SER A 408 18.33 6.22 0.61
C SER A 408 18.01 7.40 1.53
N ILE A 409 18.69 7.50 2.67
CA ILE A 409 18.55 8.65 3.58
C ILE A 409 18.98 9.94 2.87
N LEU A 410 20.15 9.93 2.21
CA LEU A 410 20.64 11.07 1.44
C LEU A 410 19.68 11.46 0.32
N LEU A 411 19.09 10.48 -0.39
CA LEU A 411 18.08 10.77 -1.41
C LEU A 411 16.84 11.47 -0.82
N LEU A 412 16.30 10.98 0.29
CA LEU A 412 15.11 11.57 0.92
C LEU A 412 15.38 12.98 1.46
N LEU A 413 16.55 13.20 2.07
CA LEU A 413 16.97 14.52 2.56
C LEU A 413 17.22 15.49 1.40
N PHE A 414 17.80 15.03 0.29
CA PHE A 414 17.97 15.84 -0.90
C PHE A 414 16.62 16.30 -1.48
N LEU A 415 15.63 15.41 -1.54
CA LEU A 415 14.28 15.78 -1.99
C LEU A 415 13.58 16.76 -1.04
N ALA A 416 13.88 16.69 0.26
CA ALA A 416 13.33 17.58 1.29
C ALA A 416 14.11 18.89 1.46
N LEU A 417 15.22 19.08 0.74
CA LEU A 417 16.17 20.18 0.96
C LEU A 417 15.52 21.58 0.98
N PRO A 418 14.60 21.95 0.06
CA PRO A 418 13.97 23.28 0.12
C PRO A 418 13.19 23.51 1.40
N LEU A 419 12.49 22.48 1.91
CA LEU A 419 11.77 22.59 3.17
C LEU A 419 12.72 22.70 4.36
N LEU A 420 13.81 21.91 4.38
CA LEU A 420 14.81 21.98 5.44
C LEU A 420 15.43 23.39 5.53
N VAL A 421 15.80 23.99 4.39
CA VAL A 421 16.34 25.35 4.34
C VAL A 421 15.32 26.36 4.88
N ARG A 422 14.04 26.24 4.48
CA ARG A 422 12.97 27.12 4.96
C ARG A 422 12.72 26.97 6.47
N LEU A 423 12.81 25.76 7.01
CA LEU A 423 12.69 25.51 8.44
C LEU A 423 13.85 26.10 9.25
N ILE A 424 15.07 26.09 8.69
CA ILE A 424 16.24 26.77 9.27
C ILE A 424 16.02 28.29 9.29
N LEU A 425 15.58 28.86 8.17
CA LEU A 425 15.27 30.30 8.07
C LEU A 425 14.15 30.73 9.02
N ALA A 426 13.18 29.85 9.27
CA ALA A 426 12.11 30.06 10.24
C ALA A 426 12.51 29.74 11.69
N ALA A 427 13.77 29.37 11.95
CA ALA A 427 14.30 28.95 13.25
C ALA A 427 13.50 27.81 13.94
N ASN A 428 12.76 27.00 13.18
CA ASN A 428 11.98 25.88 13.72
C ASN A 428 12.82 24.59 13.74
N PHE A 429 13.75 24.53 14.70
CA PHE A 429 14.68 23.41 14.84
C PHE A 429 13.99 22.09 15.22
N ILE A 430 12.83 22.15 15.89
CA ILE A 430 12.06 20.96 16.24
C ILE A 430 11.55 20.29 14.97
N ALA A 431 10.84 21.03 14.11
CA ALA A 431 10.36 20.53 12.83
C ALA A 431 11.51 20.09 11.91
N LEU A 432 12.64 20.81 11.93
CA LEU A 432 13.84 20.41 11.20
C LEU A 432 14.33 19.02 11.64
N SER A 433 14.42 18.80 12.96
CA SER A 433 14.85 17.53 13.53
C SER A 433 13.90 16.38 13.18
N THR A 434 12.59 16.62 13.23
CA THR A 434 11.57 15.60 12.94
C THR A 434 11.54 15.23 11.46
N VAL A 435 11.78 16.17 10.54
CA VAL A 435 11.90 15.84 9.11
C VAL A 435 13.12 14.97 8.85
N ILE A 436 14.27 15.27 9.47
CA ILE A 436 15.49 14.46 9.32
C ILE A 436 15.27 13.05 9.90
N LEU A 437 14.73 12.96 11.12
CA LEU A 437 14.42 11.68 11.77
C LEU A 437 13.36 10.91 10.98
N GLY A 438 12.36 11.57 10.41
CA GLY A 438 11.32 10.96 9.58
C GLY A 438 11.88 10.31 8.32
N ALA A 439 12.83 10.96 7.64
CA ALA A 439 13.53 10.38 6.49
C ALA A 439 14.30 9.11 6.89
N ILE A 440 15.01 9.15 8.03
CA ILE A 440 15.74 7.99 8.56
C ILE A 440 14.75 6.87 8.92
N PHE A 441 13.66 7.20 9.62
CA PHE A 441 12.63 6.26 10.04
C PHE A 441 12.03 5.49 8.86
N ILE A 442 11.63 6.16 7.76
CA ILE A 442 11.08 5.47 6.58
C ILE A 442 12.10 4.47 6.00
N VAL A 443 13.38 4.85 5.92
CA VAL A 443 14.41 3.99 5.34
C VAL A 443 14.64 2.74 6.19
N PHE A 444 14.71 2.90 7.51
CA PHE A 444 14.83 1.77 8.43
C PHE A 444 13.58 0.88 8.43
N LEU A 445 12.39 1.48 8.34
CA LEU A 445 11.12 0.75 8.22
C LEU A 445 11.09 -0.09 6.93
N ALA A 446 11.52 0.48 5.81
CA ALA A 446 11.63 -0.23 4.53
C ALA A 446 12.64 -1.37 4.59
N ALA A 447 13.80 -1.12 5.19
CA ALA A 447 14.84 -2.13 5.35
C ALA A 447 14.35 -3.30 6.23
N ALA A 448 13.71 -3.02 7.36
CA ALA A 448 13.17 -4.01 8.27
C ALA A 448 12.15 -4.91 7.57
N PHE A 449 11.14 -4.31 6.94
CA PHE A 449 10.12 -5.07 6.21
C PHE A 449 10.67 -5.83 5.01
N GLY A 450 11.60 -5.24 4.27
CA GLY A 450 12.27 -5.91 3.16
C GLY A 450 13.07 -7.14 3.59
N ILE A 451 13.78 -7.06 4.71
CA ILE A 451 14.60 -8.16 5.24
C ILE A 451 13.73 -9.28 5.83
N VAL A 452 12.69 -8.92 6.59
CA VAL A 452 11.78 -9.88 7.25
C VAL A 452 10.93 -10.64 6.23
N THR A 453 10.32 -9.92 5.29
CA THR A 453 9.37 -10.52 4.33
C THR A 453 10.03 -11.00 3.04
N LYS A 454 11.33 -10.71 2.85
CA LYS A 454 12.06 -10.90 1.58
C LYS A 454 11.32 -10.30 0.38
N GLY A 455 10.54 -9.25 0.61
CA GLY A 455 9.59 -8.70 -0.36
C GLY A 455 9.36 -7.20 -0.17
N LYS A 456 8.80 -6.57 -1.20
CA LYS A 456 8.63 -5.10 -1.29
C LYS A 456 7.24 -4.65 -0.84
N LYS A 457 6.27 -5.57 -0.93
CA LYS A 457 4.84 -5.29 -0.81
C LYS A 457 4.42 -4.80 0.58
N LEU A 458 4.97 -5.38 1.64
CA LEU A 458 4.57 -5.01 2.99
C LEU A 458 4.94 -3.54 3.29
N PHE A 459 6.14 -3.11 2.90
CA PHE A 459 6.52 -1.69 3.00
C PHE A 459 5.67 -0.80 2.09
N GLU A 460 5.41 -1.20 0.84
CA GLU A 460 4.54 -0.42 -0.07
C GLU A 460 3.15 -0.16 0.56
N VAL A 461 2.54 -1.18 1.15
CA VAL A 461 1.25 -1.11 1.84
C VAL A 461 1.31 -0.22 3.07
N VAL A 462 2.27 -0.45 3.97
CA VAL A 462 2.35 0.28 5.23
C VAL A 462 2.69 1.76 4.97
N PHE A 463 3.60 2.03 4.03
CA PHE A 463 3.98 3.40 3.70
C PHE A 463 2.83 4.16 3.02
N PHE A 464 2.02 3.46 2.20
CA PHE A 464 0.76 4.01 1.73
C PHE A 464 -0.14 4.43 2.89
N MET A 465 -0.41 3.52 3.83
CA MET A 465 -1.32 3.79 4.94
C MET A 465 -0.86 5.00 5.73
N ILE A 466 0.41 5.01 6.14
CA ILE A 466 1.01 6.09 6.91
C ILE A 466 0.92 7.41 6.13
N THR A 467 1.16 7.41 4.82
CA THR A 467 1.04 8.62 3.99
C THR A 467 -0.40 9.11 3.94
N TYR A 468 -1.36 8.20 3.71
CA TYR A 468 -2.78 8.51 3.63
C TYR A 468 -3.33 9.05 4.96
N THR A 469 -3.00 8.43 6.09
CA THR A 469 -3.43 8.90 7.42
C THR A 469 -2.85 10.26 7.76
N ASN A 470 -1.59 10.52 7.38
CA ASN A 470 -0.98 11.83 7.55
C ASN A 470 -1.64 12.91 6.70
N ILE A 471 -1.95 12.65 5.43
CA ILE A 471 -2.71 13.61 4.60
C ILE A 471 -4.08 13.92 5.22
N ASN A 472 -4.70 12.92 5.86
CA ASN A 472 -5.96 13.09 6.60
C ASN A 472 -5.80 13.69 8.01
N LYS A 473 -4.61 14.21 8.33
CA LYS A 473 -4.29 14.89 9.59
C LYS A 473 -4.48 14.03 10.85
N ILE A 474 -4.25 12.73 10.76
CA ILE A 474 -4.30 11.83 11.92
C ILE A 474 -2.96 11.92 12.70
N PRO A 475 -2.92 12.47 13.92
CA PRO A 475 -1.66 12.79 14.60
C PRO A 475 -0.81 11.56 14.97
N PHE A 476 -1.43 10.39 15.13
CA PHE A 476 -0.75 9.16 15.57
C PHE A 476 0.34 8.69 14.60
N THR A 477 0.15 8.93 13.30
CA THR A 477 1.08 8.47 12.25
C THR A 477 2.09 9.53 11.83
N ASP A 478 2.14 10.67 12.53
CA ASP A 478 3.01 11.78 12.19
C ASP A 478 4.46 11.42 12.46
N TYR A 479 5.17 10.99 11.41
CA TYR A 479 6.57 10.59 11.49
C TYR A 479 7.53 11.71 11.04
N PHE A 480 7.01 12.86 10.60
CA PHE A 480 7.80 13.98 10.06
C PHE A 480 7.50 15.33 10.73
N GLY A 481 6.59 15.35 11.70
CA GLY A 481 6.36 16.44 12.65
C GLY A 481 5.55 17.61 12.11
N ALA A 482 4.57 17.36 11.25
CA ALA A 482 3.72 18.41 10.68
C ALA A 482 2.39 18.64 11.42
N LEU A 483 1.90 17.64 12.17
CA LEU A 483 0.58 17.67 12.81
C LEU A 483 0.64 18.01 14.29
N SER A 484 1.63 17.46 15.01
CA SER A 484 1.77 17.67 16.45
C SER A 484 3.16 18.17 16.77
N GLN A 485 3.26 19.39 17.29
CA GLN A 485 4.49 19.92 17.89
C GLN A 485 4.67 19.35 19.30
N ASN A 486 4.64 18.02 19.42
CA ASN A 486 4.96 17.35 20.66
C ASN A 486 6.48 17.21 20.77
N ASN A 487 7.10 17.85 21.76
CA ASN A 487 8.54 17.79 21.99
C ASN A 487 9.06 16.34 22.15
N PHE A 488 8.21 15.41 22.57
CA PHE A 488 8.57 14.00 22.70
C PHE A 488 8.58 13.22 21.38
N LEU A 489 8.08 13.78 20.27
CA LEU A 489 8.02 13.09 18.99
C LEU A 489 9.42 12.70 18.49
N SER A 490 10.40 13.62 18.55
CA SER A 490 11.78 13.36 18.14
C SER A 490 12.41 12.23 18.97
N VAL A 491 12.11 12.16 20.27
CA VAL A 491 12.58 11.08 21.16
C VAL A 491 11.95 9.74 20.75
N LYS A 492 10.62 9.70 20.54
CA LYS A 492 9.92 8.49 20.09
C LYS A 492 10.46 7.97 18.76
N LEU A 493 10.66 8.86 17.78
CA LEU A 493 11.24 8.50 16.49
C LEU A 493 12.65 7.93 16.64
N THR A 494 13.49 8.55 17.48
CA THR A 494 14.85 8.06 17.73
C THR A 494 14.85 6.65 18.31
N ILE A 495 13.98 6.37 19.29
CA ILE A 495 13.83 5.02 19.87
C ILE A 495 13.36 4.02 18.81
N CYS A 496 12.35 4.37 18.01
CA CYS A 496 11.87 3.52 16.92
C CYS A 496 12.96 3.23 15.88
N ILE A 497 13.75 4.24 15.49
CA ILE A 497 14.87 4.09 14.57
C ILE A 497 15.93 3.14 15.14
N LEU A 498 16.28 3.28 16.42
CA LEU A 498 17.25 2.39 17.08
C LEU A 498 16.74 0.94 17.12
N MET A 499 15.47 0.72 17.47
CA MET A 499 14.85 -0.62 17.47
C MET A 499 14.81 -1.23 16.06
N LEU A 500 14.43 -0.46 15.04
CA LEU A 500 14.43 -0.94 13.66
C LEU A 500 15.85 -1.22 13.17
N GLY A 501 16.83 -0.39 13.56
CA GLY A 501 18.24 -0.56 13.22
C GLY A 501 18.84 -1.82 13.82
N THR A 502 18.59 -2.09 15.11
CA THR A 502 19.04 -3.33 15.76
C THR A 502 18.39 -4.56 15.13
N MET A 503 17.09 -4.50 14.82
CA MET A 503 16.37 -5.55 14.13
C MET A 503 16.96 -5.83 12.73
N VAL A 504 17.14 -4.78 11.92
CA VAL A 504 17.72 -4.85 10.56
C VAL A 504 19.11 -5.48 10.60
N TYR A 505 19.97 -5.01 11.52
CA TYR A 505 21.32 -5.53 11.67
C TYR A 505 21.33 -7.00 12.10
N SER A 506 20.54 -7.35 13.12
CA SER A 506 20.51 -8.70 13.70
C SER A 506 20.01 -9.74 12.71
N ILE A 507 18.88 -9.46 12.03
CA ILE A 507 18.31 -10.40 11.04
C ILE A 507 19.24 -10.52 9.83
N ARG A 508 19.85 -9.43 9.35
CA ARG A 508 20.79 -9.52 8.24
C ARG A 508 22.04 -10.31 8.62
N ASN A 509 22.57 -10.11 9.83
CA ASN A 509 23.73 -10.85 10.33
C ASN A 509 23.43 -12.35 10.40
N TYR A 510 22.24 -12.71 10.90
CA TYR A 510 21.79 -14.10 10.89
C TYR A 510 21.72 -14.67 9.46
N GLN A 511 21.10 -13.95 8.52
CA GLN A 511 20.99 -14.38 7.13
C GLN A 511 22.35 -14.65 6.49
N LEU A 512 23.35 -13.80 6.75
CA LEU A 512 24.70 -13.94 6.21
C LEU A 512 25.49 -15.12 6.80
N LYS A 513 25.17 -15.54 8.03
CA LYS A 513 25.77 -16.72 8.65
C LYS A 513 25.16 -18.02 8.13
N THR A 514 23.91 -17.96 7.65
CA THR A 514 23.15 -19.11 7.15
C THR A 514 23.17 -19.27 5.62
N SER A 515 23.66 -18.26 4.89
CA SER A 515 23.80 -18.25 3.42
C SER A 515 25.18 -18.69 3.00
#